data_AF-A0A5C4M2K1-F1
#
_entry.id   AF-A0A5C4M2K1-F1
#
_cell.length_a   1.000
_cell.length_b   1.000
_cell.length_c   1.000
_cell.angle_alpha   90.00
_cell.angle_beta   90.00
_cell.angle_gamma   90.00
#
_symmetry.space_group_name_H-M   'P 1'
#
loop_
_entity.id
_entity.type
_entity.pdbx_description
1 polymer ?
#
loop_
_entity_poly.entity_id
_entity_poly.type
_entity_poly.pdbx_seq_one_letter_code
_entity_poly.pdbx_strand_id
1 'polypeptide(L)'
;MAPAAPSRAVDTAVELIEGRPESAHDLASLARATHVSARSLQKAYRRELDTSVVEYVRGARLQHARRELLSAQPDTATVAAVAYRWGFAHPGRFSIWYRQRFGESPSQTLRRPG
;
A
#
# COMPACT_ATOMS: atom_id res chain seq x y z
N MET A 1 4.01 17.85 23.65
CA MET A 1 2.93 18.30 22.75
C MET A 1 2.14 17.07 22.38
N ALA A 2 0.88 16.96 22.82
CA ALA A 2 0.03 15.81 22.46
C ALA A 2 -0.16 15.79 20.93
N PRO A 3 -0.25 14.62 20.28
CA PRO A 3 -0.57 14.58 18.87
C PRO A 3 -1.90 15.30 18.63
N ALA A 4 -1.95 16.18 17.64
CA ALA A 4 -3.22 16.74 17.18
C ALA A 4 -4.12 15.56 16.76
N ALA A 5 -5.42 15.63 17.10
CA ALA A 5 -6.38 14.63 16.64
C ALA A 5 -6.23 14.44 15.12
N PRO A 6 -6.29 13.20 14.61
CA PRO A 6 -6.11 12.93 13.20
C PRO A 6 -7.14 13.74 12.40
N SER A 7 -6.69 14.29 11.28
CA SER A 7 -7.54 15.00 10.36
C SER A 7 -8.57 14.02 9.80
N ARG A 8 -9.86 14.40 9.78
CA ARG A 8 -10.89 13.61 9.10
C ARG A 8 -10.50 13.23 7.67
N ALA A 9 -9.74 14.09 6.98
CA ALA A 9 -9.24 13.79 5.64
C ALA A 9 -8.24 12.63 5.61
N VAL A 10 -7.38 12.50 6.64
CA VAL A 10 -6.46 11.36 6.76
C VAL A 10 -7.23 10.10 7.13
N ASP A 11 -8.14 10.17 8.10
CA ASP A 11 -8.95 9.01 8.51
C ASP A 11 -9.76 8.45 7.33
N THR A 12 -10.49 9.31 6.60
CA THR A 12 -11.27 8.88 5.43
C THR A 12 -10.36 8.34 4.32
N ALA A 13 -9.20 8.94 4.05
CA ALA A 13 -8.28 8.42 3.05
C ALA A 13 -7.72 7.04 3.45
N VAL A 14 -7.35 6.86 4.72
CA VAL A 14 -6.91 5.58 5.26
C VAL A 14 -8.00 4.52 5.11
N GLU A 15 -9.23 4.82 5.50
CA GLU A 15 -10.37 3.91 5.36
C GLU A 15 -10.59 3.47 3.90
N LEU A 16 -10.54 4.42 2.95
CA LEU A 16 -10.68 4.12 1.52
C LEU A 16 -9.55 3.23 0.99
N ILE A 17 -8.31 3.47 1.44
CA ILE A 17 -7.14 2.70 1.00
C ILE A 17 -7.19 1.29 1.58
N GLU A 18 -7.42 1.15 2.89
CA GLU A 18 -7.44 -0.14 3.57
C GLU A 18 -8.66 -0.99 3.19
N GLY A 19 -9.79 -0.35 2.85
CA GLY A 19 -11.01 -1.04 2.41
C GLY A 19 -10.91 -1.66 1.02
N ARG A 20 -10.10 -1.09 0.11
CA ARG A 20 -9.88 -1.60 -1.27
C ARG A 20 -8.47 -1.31 -1.78
N PRO A 21 -7.41 -1.88 -1.20
CA PRO A 21 -6.03 -1.48 -1.50
C PRO A 21 -5.59 -1.78 -2.95
N GLU A 22 -6.22 -2.76 -3.59
CA GLU A 22 -6.03 -3.10 -5.01
C GLU A 22 -6.57 -2.05 -5.98
N SER A 23 -7.52 -1.22 -5.53
CA SER A 23 -8.12 -0.19 -6.39
C SER A 23 -7.11 0.86 -6.80
N ALA A 24 -7.36 1.54 -7.93
CA ALA A 24 -6.52 2.59 -8.48
C ALA A 24 -6.60 3.89 -7.65
N HIS A 25 -6.11 3.84 -6.42
CA HIS A 25 -5.95 5.01 -5.56
C HIS A 25 -4.79 5.86 -6.05
N ASP A 26 -5.11 7.05 -6.55
CA ASP A 26 -4.15 8.10 -6.83
C ASP A 26 -4.40 9.31 -5.92
N LEU A 27 -3.44 10.22 -5.85
CA LEU A 27 -3.55 11.40 -4.99
C LEU A 27 -4.79 12.25 -5.33
N ALA A 28 -5.17 12.31 -6.62
CA ALA A 28 -6.27 13.14 -7.08
C ALA A 28 -7.64 12.56 -6.68
N SER A 29 -7.83 11.25 -6.81
CA SER A 29 -9.04 10.53 -6.39
C SER A 29 -9.23 10.60 -4.87
N LEU A 30 -8.17 10.38 -4.09
CA LEU A 30 -8.22 10.50 -2.64
C LEU A 30 -8.50 11.95 -2.19
N ALA A 31 -7.89 12.95 -2.82
CA ALA A 31 -8.18 14.36 -2.55
C ALA A 31 -9.66 14.71 -2.82
N ARG A 32 -10.22 14.23 -3.94
CA ARG A 32 -11.65 14.40 -4.24
C ARG A 32 -12.54 13.73 -3.20
N ALA A 33 -12.25 12.49 -2.83
CA ALA A 33 -13.04 11.73 -1.86
C ALA A 33 -12.99 12.32 -0.44
N THR A 34 -11.91 13.03 -0.11
CA THR A 34 -11.71 13.68 1.20
C THR A 34 -12.11 15.15 1.22
N HIS A 35 -12.62 15.70 0.11
CA HIS A 35 -13.00 17.11 -0.04
C HIS A 35 -11.90 18.12 0.30
N VAL A 36 -10.63 17.76 0.08
CA VAL A 36 -9.48 18.66 0.27
C VAL A 36 -8.62 18.74 -0.99
N SER A 37 -7.77 19.76 -1.08
CA SER A 37 -6.78 19.81 -2.14
C SER A 37 -5.74 18.68 -1.98
N ALA A 38 -5.16 18.24 -3.10
CA ALA A 38 -4.05 17.28 -3.10
C ALA A 38 -2.88 17.73 -2.20
N ARG A 39 -2.57 19.03 -2.21
CA ARG A 39 -1.52 19.63 -1.37
C ARG A 39 -1.86 19.56 0.12
N SER A 40 -3.12 19.84 0.46
CA SER A 40 -3.61 19.72 1.85
C SER A 40 -3.53 18.28 2.33
N LEU A 41 -3.94 17.31 1.50
CA LEU A 41 -3.89 15.90 1.83
C LEU A 41 -2.45 15.42 2.05
N GLN A 42 -1.53 15.77 1.14
CA GLN A 42 -0.10 15.45 1.29
C GLN A 42 0.49 16.04 2.59
N LYS A 43 0.17 17.29 2.91
CA LYS A 43 0.65 17.94 4.14
C LYS A 43 0.08 17.24 5.39
N ALA A 44 -1.18 16.83 5.36
CA ALA A 44 -1.81 16.12 6.47
C ALA A 44 -1.15 14.75 6.68
N TYR A 45 -0.97 13.96 5.61
CA TYR A 45 -0.24 12.69 5.67
C TYR A 45 1.18 12.84 6.22
N ARG A 46 1.94 13.83 5.75
CA ARG A 46 3.30 14.10 6.26
C ARG A 46 3.31 14.50 7.73
N ARG A 47 2.34 15.29 8.17
CA ARG A 47 2.25 15.75 9.56
C ARG A 47 1.82 14.65 10.52
N GLU A 48 0.89 13.79 10.10
CA GLU A 48 0.19 12.87 11.01
C GLU A 48 0.70 11.44 10.92
N LEU A 49 1.17 11.00 9.75
CA LEU A 49 1.63 9.63 9.50
C LEU A 49 3.10 9.55 9.09
N ASP A 50 3.80 10.69 9.06
CA ASP A 50 5.20 10.82 8.63
C ASP A 50 5.52 10.13 7.28
N THR A 51 4.55 10.17 6.36
CA THR A 51 4.67 9.52 5.05
C THR A 51 3.92 10.30 3.97
N SER A 52 4.14 9.99 2.69
CA SER A 52 3.29 10.49 1.61
C SER A 52 2.10 9.57 1.35
N VAL A 53 1.04 10.11 0.76
CA VAL A 53 -0.14 9.34 0.33
C VAL A 53 0.26 8.15 -0.57
N VAL A 54 1.19 8.38 -1.50
CA VAL A 54 1.64 7.35 -2.45
C VAL A 54 2.42 6.25 -1.75
N GLU A 55 3.27 6.59 -0.78
CA GLU A 55 3.99 5.61 0.03
C GLU A 55 3.06 4.80 0.92
N TYR A 56 2.02 5.45 1.47
CA TYR A 56 0.99 4.77 2.24
C TYR A 56 0.21 3.74 1.40
N VAL A 57 -0.32 4.15 0.24
CA VAL A 57 -1.01 3.25 -0.70
C VAL A 57 -0.12 2.07 -1.10
N ARG A 58 1.14 2.36 -1.47
CA ARG A 58 2.12 1.32 -1.80
C ARG A 58 2.33 0.38 -0.61
N GLY A 59 2.40 0.92 0.59
CA GLY A 59 2.60 0.17 1.81
C GLY A 59 1.46 -0.80 2.13
N ALA A 60 0.23 -0.32 2.04
CA ALA A 60 -0.97 -1.15 2.20
C ALA A 60 -0.95 -2.30 1.18
N ARG A 61 -0.75 -1.99 -0.10
CA ARG A 61 -0.63 -3.00 -1.18
C ARG A 61 0.47 -4.04 -0.92
N LEU A 62 1.65 -3.61 -0.47
CA LEU A 62 2.75 -4.52 -0.11
C LEU A 62 2.38 -5.46 1.05
N GLN A 63 1.67 -4.97 2.07
CA GLN A 63 1.23 -5.82 3.18
C GLN A 63 0.23 -6.88 2.72
N HIS A 64 -0.76 -6.50 1.92
CA HIS A 64 -1.74 -7.43 1.36
C HIS A 64 -1.08 -8.47 0.45
N ALA A 65 -0.17 -8.03 -0.43
CA ALA A 65 0.61 -8.93 -1.28
C ALA A 65 1.45 -9.92 -0.45
N ARG A 66 2.09 -9.48 0.64
CA ARG A 66 2.82 -10.38 1.55
C ARG A 66 1.90 -11.44 2.15
N ARG A 67 0.70 -11.06 2.60
CA ARG A 67 -0.26 -12.02 3.16
C ARG A 67 -0.70 -13.05 2.13
N GLU A 68 -1.01 -12.63 0.90
CA GLU A 68 -1.33 -13.57 -0.18
C GLU A 68 -0.15 -14.50 -0.48
N LEU A 69 1.07 -13.97 -0.62
CA LEU A 69 2.27 -14.79 -0.87
C LEU A 69 2.53 -15.82 0.23
N LEU A 70 2.30 -15.48 1.50
CA LEU A 70 2.45 -16.40 2.64
C LEU A 70 1.39 -17.51 2.66
N SER A 71 0.19 -17.25 2.10
CA SER A 71 -0.92 -18.21 2.06
C SER A 71 -1.00 -19.02 0.77
N ALA A 72 -0.28 -18.63 -0.26
CA ALA A 72 -0.35 -19.21 -1.59
C ALA A 72 0.51 -20.47 -1.71
N GLN A 73 0.10 -21.40 -2.59
CA GLN A 73 0.96 -22.54 -2.92
C GLN A 73 1.99 -22.14 -3.99
N PRO A 74 3.29 -22.45 -3.79
CA PRO A 74 4.35 -22.09 -4.74
C PRO A 74 4.13 -22.63 -6.16
N ASP A 75 3.42 -23.75 -6.29
CA ASP A 75 3.23 -24.46 -7.56
C ASP A 75 2.08 -23.87 -8.40
N THR A 76 1.19 -23.08 -7.80
CA THR A 76 -0.01 -22.53 -8.45
C THR A 76 -0.02 -21.01 -8.51
N ALA A 77 0.73 -20.34 -7.65
CA ALA A 77 0.82 -18.89 -7.61
C ALA A 77 2.14 -18.37 -8.20
N THR A 78 2.09 -17.18 -8.79
CA THR A 78 3.29 -16.47 -9.24
C THR A 78 3.39 -15.11 -8.60
N VAL A 79 4.62 -14.68 -8.31
CA VAL A 79 4.92 -13.32 -7.81
C VAL A 79 4.32 -12.24 -8.70
N ALA A 80 4.37 -12.43 -10.03
CA ALA A 80 3.81 -11.49 -10.98
C ALA A 80 2.29 -11.37 -10.85
N ALA A 81 1.57 -12.49 -10.77
CA ALA A 81 0.11 -12.50 -10.60
C ALA A 81 -0.30 -11.78 -9.30
N VAL A 82 0.40 -12.04 -8.19
CA VAL A 82 0.13 -11.36 -6.92
C VAL A 82 0.41 -9.85 -7.03
N ALA A 83 1.53 -9.46 -7.66
CA ALA A 83 1.85 -8.05 -7.88
C ALA A 83 0.73 -7.33 -8.65
N TYR A 84 0.26 -7.93 -9.76
CA TYR A 84 -0.83 -7.35 -10.55
C TYR A 84 -2.13 -7.27 -9.77
N ARG A 85 -2.49 -8.31 -9.01
CA ARG A 85 -3.72 -8.34 -8.19
C ARG A 85 -3.76 -7.17 -7.21
N TRP A 86 -2.63 -6.82 -6.60
CA TRP A 86 -2.54 -5.71 -5.65
C TRP A 86 -2.16 -4.37 -6.30
N GLY A 87 -2.38 -4.21 -7.60
CA GLY A 87 -2.28 -2.93 -8.28
C GLY A 87 -0.86 -2.48 -8.62
N PHE A 88 0.13 -3.39 -8.66
CA PHE A 88 1.47 -3.10 -9.18
C PHE A 88 1.56 -3.42 -10.67
N ALA A 89 1.71 -2.39 -11.51
CA ALA A 89 1.85 -2.56 -12.95
C ALA A 89 3.19 -3.20 -13.38
N HIS A 90 4.21 -3.19 -12.52
CA HIS A 90 5.56 -3.65 -12.85
C HIS A 90 6.10 -4.61 -11.77
N PRO A 91 6.09 -5.93 -12.00
CA PRO A 91 6.57 -6.93 -11.04
C PRO A 91 8.02 -6.74 -10.58
N GLY A 92 8.89 -6.23 -11.45
CA GLY A 92 10.29 -5.93 -11.10
C GLY A 92 10.38 -4.80 -10.05
N ARG A 93 9.66 -3.70 -10.24
CA ARG A 93 9.61 -2.60 -9.26
C ARG A 93 8.93 -3.03 -7.96
N PHE A 94 7.84 -3.81 -8.06
CA PHE A 94 7.22 -4.45 -6.90
C PHE A 94 8.22 -5.22 -6.07
N SER A 95 9.05 -6.07 -6.70
CA SER A 95 10.04 -6.89 -5.99
C SER A 95 11.09 -6.04 -5.25
N ILE A 96 11.49 -4.90 -5.83
CA ILE A 96 12.41 -3.95 -5.18
C ILE A 96 11.75 -3.33 -3.93
N TRP A 97 10.55 -2.75 -4.07
CA TRP A 97 9.86 -2.14 -2.93
C TRP A 97 9.50 -3.16 -1.84
N TYR A 98 9.13 -4.38 -2.25
CA TYR A 98 8.85 -5.48 -1.33
C TYR A 98 10.09 -5.82 -0.51
N ARG A 99 11.24 -6.00 -1.16
CA ARG A 99 12.51 -6.29 -0.47
C ARG A 99 12.96 -5.16 0.45
N GLN A 100 12.81 -3.91 0.01
CA GLN A 100 13.10 -2.74 0.85
C GLN A 100 12.25 -2.72 2.12
N ARG A 101 10.98 -3.12 2.05
CA ARG A 101 10.06 -3.11 3.19
C ARG A 101 10.23 -4.31 4.12
N PHE A 102 10.46 -5.50 3.58
CA PHE A 102 10.40 -6.74 4.36
C PHE A 102 11.74 -7.49 4.52
N GLY A 103 12.82 -6.97 3.93
CA GLY A 103 14.15 -7.58 4.02
C GLY A 103 14.37 -8.81 3.13
N GLU A 104 13.35 -9.27 2.41
CA GLU A 104 13.39 -10.45 1.55
C GLU A 104 12.63 -10.25 0.25
N SER A 105 12.91 -11.06 -0.77
CA SER A 105 12.18 -11.03 -2.03
C SER A 105 10.78 -11.66 -1.91
N PRO A 106 9.81 -11.25 -2.75
CA PRO A 106 8.49 -11.89 -2.79
C PRO A 106 8.58 -13.37 -3.16
N SER A 107 9.54 -13.78 -3.99
CA SER A 107 9.78 -15.19 -4.33
C SER A 107 10.25 -16.00 -3.12
N GLN A 108 11.07 -15.43 -2.24
CA GLN A 108 11.47 -16.07 -0.98
C GLN A 108 10.27 -16.22 -0.04
N THR A 109 9.40 -15.20 0.03
CA THR A 109 8.16 -15.29 0.82
C THR A 109 7.25 -16.40 0.31
N LEU A 110 7.01 -16.46 -1.01
CA LEU A 110 6.15 -17.48 -1.63
C LEU A 110 6.66 -18.91 -1.41
N ARG A 111 7.98 -19.10 -1.36
CA ARG A 111 8.60 -20.42 -1.16
C ARG A 111 8.77 -20.81 0.31
N ARG A 112 8.30 -20.00 1.27
CA ARG A 112 8.32 -20.43 2.65
C ARG A 112 7.38 -21.62 2.84
N PRO A 113 7.83 -22.70 3.50
CA PRO A 113 6.89 -23.72 3.95
C PRO A 113 5.91 -23.06 4.93
N GLY A 114 4.61 -23.31 4.72
CA GLY A 114 3.55 -23.00 5.68
C GLY A 114 3.61 -23.90 6.90
#